data_AF-A0A6G2VRC8-F1
#
_entry.id   AF-A0A6G2VRC8-F1
#
_cell.length_a   1.000
_cell.length_b   1.000
_cell.length_c   1.000
_cell.angle_alpha   90.00
_cell.angle_beta   90.00
_cell.angle_gamma   90.00
#
_symmetry.space_group_name_H-M   'P 1'
#
loop_
_entity.id
_entity.type
_entity.pdbx_description
1 polymer ?
#
loop_
_entity_poly.entity_id
_entity_poly.type
_entity_poly.pdbx_seq_one_letter_code
_entity_poly.pdbx_strand_id
1 'polypeptide(L)'
;MGLSIRNQIPGTVTAVTPGEAMATVRVRLDSGQDLTAAITLEAVKDLGLAEGSAVRAMMKSTEVALATGRVEGLSIRNQLPGTVSDVATGEAMATVKVSVAGGELTAAITRDAVTELGLTAGSPVVALIKSTEVSLATV
;
A
#
# COMPACT_ATOMS: atom_id res chain seq x y z
N MET A 1 -13.50 15.74 6.30
CA MET A 1 -14.23 14.45 6.22
C MET A 1 -13.28 13.35 6.68
N GLY A 2 -13.73 12.41 7.52
CA GLY A 2 -12.88 11.31 8.00
C GLY A 2 -12.97 10.09 7.08
N LEU A 3 -11.84 9.44 6.79
CA LEU A 3 -11.77 8.20 6.03
C LEU A 3 -11.32 7.07 6.95
N SER A 4 -11.90 5.88 6.79
CA SER A 4 -11.47 4.68 7.54
C SER A 4 -10.18 4.05 6.99
N ILE A 5 -9.69 4.52 5.83
CA ILE A 5 -8.44 4.07 5.23
C ILE A 5 -7.25 4.59 6.05
N ARG A 6 -6.56 3.66 6.71
CA ARG A 6 -5.46 3.96 7.65
C ARG A 6 -4.16 4.34 6.95
N ASN A 7 -3.85 3.67 5.85
CA ASN A 7 -2.63 3.90 5.11
C ASN A 7 -2.88 4.98 4.08
N GLN A 8 -2.24 6.13 4.25
CA GLN A 8 -2.35 7.25 3.34
C GLN A 8 -0.97 7.88 3.16
N ILE A 9 -0.35 7.63 2.02
CA ILE A 9 1.02 8.06 1.73
C ILE A 9 0.97 9.12 0.62
N PRO A 10 1.56 10.31 0.84
CA PRO A 10 1.62 11.32 -0.21
C PRO A 10 2.58 10.90 -1.34
N GLY A 11 2.27 11.36 -2.54
CA GLY A 11 3.12 11.16 -3.70
C GLY A 11 2.67 11.97 -4.90
N THR A 12 3.40 11.83 -6.00
CA THR A 12 3.13 12.51 -7.26
C THR A 12 2.98 11.49 -8.38
N VAL A 13 1.94 11.62 -9.20
CA VAL A 13 1.75 10.78 -10.37
C VAL A 13 2.90 11.00 -11.36
N THR A 14 3.54 9.93 -11.80
CA THR A 14 4.64 9.95 -12.77
C THR A 14 4.24 9.42 -14.13
N ALA A 15 3.18 8.60 -14.22
CA ALA A 15 2.64 8.16 -15.49
C ALA A 15 1.22 7.65 -15.32
N VAL A 16 0.40 7.81 -16.35
CA VAL A 16 -0.92 7.18 -16.47
C VAL A 16 -0.93 6.36 -17.76
N THR A 17 -1.17 5.06 -17.65
CA THR A 17 -1.34 4.16 -18.79
C THR A 17 -2.81 3.74 -18.87
N PRO A 18 -3.58 4.35 -19.79
CA PRO A 18 -4.99 4.02 -19.95
C PRO A 18 -5.16 2.64 -20.62
N GLY A 19 -6.17 1.90 -20.19
CA GLY A 19 -6.76 0.77 -20.89
C GLY A 19 -8.25 1.02 -21.15
N GLU A 20 -8.99 0.02 -21.63
CA GLU A 20 -10.40 0.21 -22.03
C GLU A 20 -11.31 0.55 -20.83
N ALA A 21 -11.23 -0.23 -19.75
CA ALA A 21 -12.01 -0.01 -18.52
C ALA A 21 -11.14 0.40 -17.32
N MET A 22 -9.90 -0.07 -17.28
CA MET A 22 -8.94 0.15 -16.20
C MET A 22 -7.77 0.99 -16.70
N ALA A 23 -7.11 1.70 -15.80
CA ALA A 23 -5.87 2.41 -16.05
C ALA A 23 -4.84 2.05 -14.97
N THR A 24 -3.58 1.94 -15.37
CA THR A 24 -2.46 1.81 -14.43
C THR A 24 -1.87 3.19 -14.19
N VAL A 25 -1.72 3.58 -12.92
CA VAL A 25 -1.15 4.87 -12.51
C VAL A 25 0.13 4.61 -11.72
N ARG A 26 1.25 5.14 -12.19
CA ARG A 26 2.51 5.14 -11.45
C ARG A 26 2.61 6.39 -10.59
N VAL A 27 3.03 6.21 -9.35
CA VAL A 27 3.17 7.28 -8.36
C VAL A 27 4.58 7.19 -7.75
N ARG A 28 5.31 8.30 -7.75
CA ARG A 28 6.52 8.45 -6.92
C ARG A 28 6.05 8.93 -5.56
N LEU A 29 6.21 8.10 -4.53
CA LEU A 29 5.97 8.50 -3.15
C LEU A 29 7.02 9.54 -2.73
N ASP A 30 6.68 10.42 -1.80
CA ASP A 30 7.59 11.47 -1.32
C ASP A 30 8.86 10.90 -0.67
N SER A 31 8.81 9.65 -0.21
CA SER A 31 9.97 8.89 0.27
C SER A 31 10.93 8.43 -0.82
N GLY A 32 10.61 8.67 -2.09
CA GLY A 32 11.38 8.25 -3.24
C GLY A 32 11.00 6.87 -3.78
N GLN A 33 10.15 6.10 -3.12
CA GLN A 33 9.70 4.79 -3.61
C GLN A 33 8.66 4.91 -4.73
N ASP A 34 8.62 3.95 -5.64
CA ASP A 34 7.60 3.86 -6.68
C ASP A 34 6.42 2.99 -6.21
N LEU A 35 5.20 3.43 -6.50
CA LEU A 35 3.95 2.73 -6.26
C LEU A 35 3.16 2.65 -7.57
N THR A 36 2.40 1.58 -7.74
CA THR A 36 1.48 1.37 -8.87
C THR A 36 0.07 1.16 -8.34
N ALA A 37 -0.84 2.03 -8.77
CA ALA A 37 -2.28 1.87 -8.60
C ALA A 37 -2.91 1.37 -9.91
N ALA A 38 -3.98 0.60 -9.82
CA ALA A 38 -4.81 0.20 -10.95
C ALA A 38 -6.26 0.56 -10.61
N ILE A 39 -6.77 1.63 -11.22
CA ILE A 39 -8.09 2.20 -10.96
C ILE A 39 -8.90 2.24 -12.26
N THR A 40 -10.19 2.57 -12.19
CA THR A 40 -11.00 2.70 -13.41
C THR A 40 -10.51 3.87 -14.26
N LEU A 41 -10.64 3.75 -15.58
CA LEU A 41 -10.35 4.86 -16.50
C LEU A 41 -11.26 6.06 -16.19
N GLU A 42 -12.49 5.81 -15.76
CA GLU A 42 -13.42 6.85 -15.30
C GLU A 42 -12.85 7.60 -14.09
N ALA A 43 -12.35 6.90 -13.07
CA ALA A 43 -11.74 7.55 -11.90
C ALA A 43 -10.51 8.41 -12.27
N VAL A 44 -9.69 7.96 -13.24
CA VAL A 44 -8.60 8.79 -13.77
C VAL A 44 -9.13 10.11 -14.34
N LYS A 45 -10.21 10.05 -15.13
CA LYS A 45 -10.82 11.23 -15.75
C LYS A 45 -11.47 12.14 -14.71
N ASP A 46 -12.25 11.57 -13.81
CA ASP A 46 -13.00 12.31 -12.78
C ASP A 46 -12.06 13.04 -11.81
N LEU A 47 -10.95 12.39 -11.44
CA LEU A 47 -9.93 12.98 -10.59
C LEU A 47 -8.97 13.90 -11.36
N GLY A 48 -9.04 13.95 -12.70
CA GLY A 48 -8.13 14.74 -13.53
C GLY A 48 -6.66 14.30 -13.39
N LEU A 49 -6.40 13.01 -13.20
CA LEU A 49 -5.05 12.50 -12.99
C LEU A 49 -4.22 12.57 -14.27
N ALA A 50 -3.07 13.22 -14.16
CA ALA A 50 -2.04 13.30 -15.19
C ALA A 50 -0.66 13.23 -14.54
N GLU A 51 0.40 13.12 -15.35
CA GLU A 51 1.76 13.28 -14.85
C GLU A 51 1.90 14.64 -14.11
N GLY A 52 2.51 14.61 -12.93
CA GLY A 52 2.65 15.76 -12.05
C GLY A 52 1.48 15.99 -11.08
N SER A 53 0.36 15.26 -11.19
CA SER A 53 -0.73 15.37 -10.21
C SER A 53 -0.27 14.95 -8.81
N ALA A 54 -0.44 15.84 -7.84
CA ALA A 54 -0.25 15.54 -6.42
C ALA A 54 -1.40 14.65 -5.92
N VAL A 55 -1.06 13.54 -5.27
CA VAL A 55 -2.02 12.55 -4.80
C VAL A 55 -1.67 12.02 -3.42
N ARG A 56 -2.67 11.46 -2.74
CA ARG A 56 -2.48 10.52 -1.63
C ARG A 56 -2.84 9.12 -2.12
N ALA A 57 -1.87 8.22 -2.06
CA ALA A 57 -2.10 6.79 -2.23
C ALA A 57 -2.70 6.22 -0.95
N MET A 58 -3.81 5.51 -1.08
CA MET A 58 -4.62 5.04 0.04
C MET A 58 -4.89 3.54 -0.11
N MET A 59 -4.61 2.76 0.94
CA MET A 59 -4.96 1.33 0.98
C MET A 59 -5.47 0.93 2.37
N LYS A 60 -6.51 0.09 2.41
CA LYS A 60 -7.02 -0.41 3.69
C LYS A 60 -5.99 -1.35 4.33
N SER A 61 -6.03 -1.46 5.66
CA SER A 61 -5.12 -2.33 6.39
C SER A 61 -5.27 -3.81 6.03
N THR A 62 -6.46 -4.24 5.63
CA THR A 62 -6.74 -5.61 5.16
C THR A 62 -6.08 -5.94 3.81
N GLU A 63 -5.68 -4.91 3.05
CA GLU A 63 -5.07 -5.08 1.73
C GLU A 63 -3.54 -4.97 1.75
N VAL A 64 -2.96 -4.90 2.95
CA VAL A 64 -1.52 -4.93 3.17
C VAL A 64 -1.14 -6.31 3.70
N ALA A 65 -0.62 -7.16 2.81
CA ALA A 65 0.00 -8.42 3.21
C ALA A 65 1.46 -8.18 3.64
N LEU A 66 2.02 -9.09 4.44
CA LEU A 66 3.39 -9.02 4.92
C LEU A 66 4.16 -10.27 4.51
N ALA A 67 5.38 -10.07 4.02
CA ALA A 67 6.37 -11.12 3.83
C ALA A 67 7.62 -10.81 4.66
N THR A 68 8.35 -11.83 5.09
CA THR A 68 9.63 -11.68 5.83
C THR A 68 10.83 -11.39 4.91
N GLY A 69 10.58 -11.23 3.61
CA GLY A 69 11.59 -10.92 2.61
C GLY A 69 10.94 -10.53 1.28
N ARG A 70 11.78 -10.06 0.34
CA ARG A 70 11.33 -9.76 -1.03
C ARG A 70 10.86 -11.04 -1.71
N VAL A 71 9.74 -10.96 -2.43
CA VAL A 71 9.14 -12.13 -3.08
C VAL A 71 9.25 -11.98 -4.59
N GLU A 72 9.96 -12.92 -5.22
CA GLU A 72 10.10 -12.99 -6.68
C GLU A 72 8.96 -13.80 -7.31
N GLY A 73 8.68 -13.57 -8.60
CA GLY A 73 7.60 -14.28 -9.30
C GLY A 73 6.18 -13.95 -8.84
N LEU A 74 5.99 -12.85 -8.10
CA LEU A 74 4.72 -12.43 -7.53
C LEU A 74 4.00 -11.38 -8.39
N SER A 75 2.67 -11.48 -8.50
CA SER A 75 1.85 -10.51 -9.23
C SER A 75 1.56 -9.22 -8.46
N ILE A 76 1.85 -9.20 -7.15
CA ILE A 76 1.75 -8.02 -6.28
C ILE A 76 2.86 -7.03 -6.63
N ARG A 77 2.46 -5.90 -7.21
CA ARG A 77 3.40 -4.92 -7.80
C ARG A 77 4.02 -3.98 -6.77
N ASN A 78 3.33 -3.73 -5.66
CA ASN A 78 3.84 -2.85 -4.62
C ASN A 78 4.50 -3.71 -3.54
N GLN A 79 5.82 -3.62 -3.44
CA GLN A 79 6.63 -4.26 -2.42
C GLN A 79 7.41 -3.16 -1.69
N LEU A 80 6.93 -2.76 -0.51
CA LEU A 80 7.52 -1.68 0.29
C LEU A 80 8.29 -2.30 1.46
N PRO A 81 9.64 -2.27 1.45
CA PRO A 81 10.42 -2.74 2.59
C PRO A 81 10.15 -1.91 3.83
N GLY A 82 10.15 -2.57 4.99
CA GLY A 82 9.92 -1.93 6.26
C GLY A 82 10.36 -2.78 7.44
N THR A 83 10.05 -2.30 8.63
CA THR A 83 10.31 -2.99 9.89
C THR A 83 9.08 -2.89 10.77
N VAL A 84 8.69 -4.02 11.38
CA VAL A 84 7.55 -4.04 12.30
C VAL A 84 7.86 -3.15 13.50
N SER A 85 7.01 -2.17 13.77
CA SER A 85 7.12 -1.28 14.93
C SER A 85 6.29 -1.78 16.11
N ASP A 86 5.14 -2.41 15.85
CA ASP A 86 4.22 -2.91 16.87
C ASP A 86 3.33 -4.04 16.34
N VAL A 87 2.91 -4.94 17.22
CA VAL A 87 1.99 -6.04 16.92
C VAL A 87 0.92 -6.09 18.00
N ALA A 88 -0.33 -5.85 17.62
CA ALA A 88 -1.49 -5.95 18.50
C ALA A 88 -2.39 -7.09 18.06
N THR A 89 -2.44 -8.16 18.86
CA THR A 89 -3.13 -9.41 18.51
C THR A 89 -4.46 -9.55 19.25
N GLY A 90 -5.57 -9.63 18.50
CA GLY A 90 -6.91 -10.04 18.96
C GLY A 90 -7.19 -11.50 18.64
N GLU A 91 -8.32 -12.07 19.07
CA GLU A 91 -8.59 -13.54 19.01
C GLU A 91 -8.31 -14.16 17.63
N ALA A 92 -8.89 -13.61 16.56
CA ALA A 92 -8.68 -14.10 15.19
C ALA A 92 -7.72 -13.23 14.36
N MET A 93 -7.71 -11.92 14.62
CA MET A 93 -7.02 -10.92 13.81
C MET A 93 -5.92 -10.22 14.60
N ALA A 94 -4.88 -9.78 13.91
CA ALA A 94 -3.83 -8.94 14.43
C ALA A 94 -3.70 -7.67 13.60
N THR A 95 -3.36 -6.58 14.27
CA THR A 95 -2.91 -5.34 13.64
C THR A 95 -1.40 -5.26 13.78
N VAL A 96 -0.70 -5.12 12.67
CA VAL A 96 0.75 -4.99 12.61
C VAL A 96 1.07 -3.60 12.07
N LYS A 97 1.81 -2.82 12.85
CA LYS A 97 2.36 -1.54 12.40
C LYS A 97 3.75 -1.76 11.83
N VAL A 98 4.02 -1.13 10.68
CA VAL A 98 5.25 -1.30 9.92
C VAL A 98 5.79 0.08 9.57
N SER A 99 6.96 0.40 10.10
CA SER A 99 7.72 1.56 9.66
C SER A 99 8.25 1.32 8.25
N VAL A 100 7.93 2.22 7.32
CA VAL A 100 8.40 2.21 5.92
C VAL A 100 9.04 3.55 5.60
N ALA A 101 9.73 3.67 4.45
CA ALA A 101 10.25 4.97 4.04
C ALA A 101 9.07 5.94 3.79
N GLY A 102 9.07 7.07 4.51
CA GLY A 102 8.03 8.11 4.40
C GLY A 102 6.84 7.95 5.34
N GLY A 103 6.80 6.94 6.21
CA GLY A 103 5.74 6.85 7.23
C GLY A 103 5.56 5.48 7.87
N GLU A 104 4.36 5.25 8.38
CA GLU A 104 3.94 3.99 8.99
C GLU A 104 2.77 3.39 8.19
N LEU A 105 2.85 2.09 7.93
CA LEU A 105 1.76 1.29 7.42
C LEU A 105 1.14 0.47 8.55
N THR A 106 -0.16 0.23 8.45
CA THR A 106 -0.91 -0.70 9.27
C THR A 106 -1.42 -1.83 8.39
N ALA A 107 -1.00 -3.04 8.69
CA ALA A 107 -1.53 -4.28 8.13
C ALA A 107 -2.49 -4.94 9.12
N ALA A 108 -3.61 -5.46 8.63
CA ALA A 108 -4.55 -6.26 9.40
C ALA A 108 -4.53 -7.68 8.83
N ILE A 109 -3.84 -8.59 9.53
CA ILE A 109 -3.62 -9.98 9.11
C ILE A 109 -4.15 -10.94 10.19
N THR A 110 -4.16 -12.24 9.93
CA THR A 110 -4.59 -13.22 10.95
C THR A 110 -3.58 -13.32 12.08
N ARG A 111 -4.06 -13.69 13.28
CA ARG A 111 -3.18 -14.08 14.41
C ARG A 111 -2.22 -15.20 13.99
N ASP A 112 -2.72 -16.16 13.23
CA ASP A 112 -1.95 -17.30 12.75
C ASP A 112 -0.79 -16.84 11.86
N ALA A 113 -1.04 -15.90 10.92
CA ALA A 113 0.02 -15.35 10.07
C ALA A 113 1.11 -14.62 10.87
N VAL A 114 0.74 -13.86 11.91
CA VAL A 114 1.72 -13.26 12.84
C VAL A 114 2.61 -14.33 13.46
N THR A 115 2.00 -15.43 13.91
CA THR A 115 2.69 -16.53 14.60
C THR A 115 3.59 -17.31 13.63
N GLU A 116 3.06 -17.70 12.47
CA GLU A 116 3.76 -18.46 11.44
C GLU A 116 4.95 -17.69 10.86
N LEU A 117 4.80 -16.38 10.66
CA LEU A 117 5.87 -15.51 10.15
C LEU A 117 6.83 -15.05 11.26
N GLY A 118 6.54 -15.35 12.54
CA GLY A 118 7.36 -14.93 13.67
C GLY A 118 7.47 -13.41 13.82
N LEU A 119 6.38 -12.68 13.54
CA LEU A 119 6.40 -11.21 13.55
C LEU A 119 6.44 -10.67 14.98
N THR A 120 7.45 -9.85 15.26
CA THR A 120 7.61 -9.09 16.51
C THR A 120 8.15 -7.70 16.18
N ALA A 121 8.13 -6.77 17.14
CA ALA A 121 8.77 -5.48 16.95
C ALA A 121 10.25 -5.67 16.58
N GLY A 122 10.70 -5.00 15.52
CA GLY A 122 12.04 -5.16 14.94
C GLY A 122 12.14 -6.19 13.81
N SER A 123 11.12 -7.01 13.56
CA SER A 123 11.13 -7.95 12.42
C SER A 123 11.24 -7.19 11.09
N PRO A 124 12.21 -7.50 10.22
CA PRO A 124 12.25 -6.97 8.87
C PRO A 124 11.12 -7.60 8.05
N VAL A 125 10.38 -6.77 7.32
CA VAL A 125 9.25 -7.22 6.50
C VAL A 125 9.20 -6.43 5.19
N VAL A 126 8.44 -6.98 4.24
CA VAL A 126 8.04 -6.29 3.02
C VAL A 126 6.52 -6.25 2.99
N ALA A 127 5.96 -5.03 2.94
CA ALA A 127 4.54 -4.81 2.76
C ALA A 127 4.17 -5.01 1.28
N LEU A 128 3.18 -5.87 1.04
CA LEU A 128 2.74 -6.33 -0.25
C LEU A 128 1.32 -5.82 -0.51
N ILE A 129 1.14 -4.98 -1.53
CA ILE A 129 -0.17 -4.38 -1.87
C ILE A 129 -0.45 -4.57 -3.37
N LYS A 130 -1.56 -5.21 -3.72
CA LYS A 130 -1.97 -5.30 -5.13
C LYS A 130 -2.33 -3.92 -5.64
N SER A 131 -2.02 -3.64 -6.91
CA SER A 131 -2.31 -2.33 -7.51
C SER A 131 -3.80 -1.99 -7.51
N THR A 132 -4.69 -2.98 -7.58
CA THR A 132 -6.15 -2.80 -7.51
C THR A 132 -6.65 -2.36 -6.14
N GLU A 133 -5.83 -2.53 -5.09
CA GLU A 133 -6.19 -2.16 -3.71
C GLU A 133 -5.60 -0.80 -3.29
N VAL A 134 -4.99 -0.09 -4.24
CA VAL A 134 -4.52 1.28 -4.06
C VAL A 134 -5.55 2.23 -4.67
N SER A 135 -6.22 2.99 -3.83
CA SER A 135 -7.04 4.14 -4.23
C SER A 135 -6.19 5.40 -4.27
N LEU A 136 -6.56 6.35 -5.13
CA LEU A 136 -5.91 7.66 -5.21
C LEU A 136 -6.92 8.75 -4.84
N ALA A 137 -6.47 9.73 -4.06
CA ALA A 137 -7.17 10.99 -3.86
C ALA A 137 -6.26 12.13 -4.33
N THR A 138 -6.80 13.10 -5.05
CA THR A 138 -6.09 14.33 -5.37
C THR A 138 -5.99 15.23 -4.14
N VAL A 139 -4.91 16.02 -4.08
CA VAL A 139 -4.62 16.97 -2.99
C VAL A 139 -4.99 18.38 -3.41
#